data_AF-W8YPN9-F1
#
_entry.id   AF-W8YPN9-F1
#
_cell.length_a   1.000
_cell.length_b   1.000
_cell.length_c   1.000
_cell.angle_alpha   90.00
_cell.angle_beta   90.00
_cell.angle_gamma   90.00
#
_symmetry.space_group_name_H-M   'P 1'
#
loop_
_entity.id
_entity.type
_entity.pdbx_description
1 polymer ?
#
loop_
_entity_poly.entity_id
_entity_poly.type
_entity_poly.pdbx_seq_one_letter_code
_entity_poly.pdbx_strand_id
1 'polypeptide(L)'
;MATWMTHFRIADQMLKSGFKASVPEFVVGHIGPDCGLPDLGTGQFRPPKSVTHFLDADKMIYPDRFLKAFLPEGVDQADAMNPRTAFLIGCYCHLLTDVEWIELQKRKRREPATQALEGTPDRTSRLKSDWYGADFLYLEKEPANIFTRCFSSVRDFPDYLDIFPPGQIQKQIDRIAAYYTGHAFQQDWGGDYEFRFLSPQETAAFVHEVAGKLLGMMSAMERG
;
A
#
# COMPACT_ATOMS: atom_id res chain seq x y z
N MET A 1 -4.72 3.64 -6.42
CA MET A 1 -4.02 2.90 -5.36
C MET A 1 -3.35 3.93 -4.48
N ALA A 2 -3.35 3.68 -3.18
CA ALA A 2 -2.61 4.44 -2.20
C ALA A 2 -1.11 4.36 -2.49
N THR A 3 -0.34 5.25 -1.87
CA THR A 3 1.11 5.20 -1.96
C THR A 3 1.65 4.01 -1.17
N TRP A 4 2.84 3.50 -1.52
CA TRP A 4 3.49 2.45 -0.75
C TRP A 4 3.72 2.87 0.71
N MET A 5 4.08 4.13 0.96
CA MET A 5 4.25 4.61 2.33
C MET A 5 2.93 4.65 3.10
N THR A 6 1.80 4.96 2.46
CA THR A 6 0.48 4.83 3.10
C THR A 6 0.21 3.40 3.55
N HIS A 7 0.51 2.40 2.69
CA HIS A 7 0.40 0.99 3.04
C HIS A 7 1.32 0.60 4.20
N PHE A 8 2.59 1.03 4.19
CA PHE A 8 3.52 0.79 5.29
C PHE A 8 3.02 1.41 6.61
N ARG A 9 2.49 2.63 6.57
CA ARG A 9 1.97 3.31 7.76
C ARG A 9 0.77 2.58 8.37
N ILE A 10 -0.11 2.03 7.52
CA ILE A 10 -1.22 1.20 7.98
C ILE A 10 -0.70 -0.09 8.63
N ALA A 11 0.23 -0.80 7.98
CA ALA A 11 0.85 -2.00 8.54
C ALA A 11 1.50 -1.72 9.91
N ASP A 12 2.27 -0.63 10.01
CA ASP A 12 2.93 -0.22 11.25
C ASP A 12 1.92 0.08 12.35
N GLN A 13 0.83 0.78 12.01
CA GLN A 13 -0.22 1.10 12.97
C GLN A 13 -0.94 -0.17 13.45
N MET A 14 -1.27 -1.11 12.57
CA MET A 14 -1.90 -2.37 12.95
C MET A 14 -1.03 -3.15 13.94
N LEU A 15 0.27 -3.28 13.64
CA LEU A 15 1.25 -3.94 14.52
C LEU A 15 1.38 -3.23 15.87
N LYS A 16 1.48 -1.89 15.88
CA LYS A 16 1.54 -1.08 17.11
C LYS A 16 0.26 -1.20 17.96
N SER A 17 -0.89 -1.43 17.32
CA SER A 17 -2.18 -1.66 17.97
C SER A 17 -2.40 -3.10 18.43
N GLY A 18 -1.38 -3.96 18.31
CA GLY A 18 -1.38 -5.31 18.91
C GLY A 18 -1.72 -6.45 17.94
N PHE A 19 -1.88 -6.18 16.64
CA PHE A 19 -1.98 -7.25 15.66
C PHE A 19 -0.69 -8.06 15.65
N LYS A 20 -0.80 -9.38 15.85
CA LYS A 20 0.35 -10.29 15.90
C LYS A 20 0.50 -10.97 14.55
N ALA A 21 1.66 -10.84 13.93
CA ALA A 21 1.98 -11.52 12.69
C ALA A 21 3.49 -11.71 12.54
N SER A 22 3.89 -12.56 11.59
CA SER A 22 5.27 -12.55 11.08
C SER A 22 5.55 -11.20 10.42
N VAL A 23 6.36 -10.37 11.07
CA VAL A 23 6.45 -8.93 10.75
C VAL A 23 6.99 -8.66 9.35
N PRO A 24 8.14 -9.23 8.90
CA PRO A 24 8.64 -8.95 7.55
C PRO A 24 7.63 -9.34 6.47
N GLU A 25 6.99 -10.49 6.62
CA GLU A 25 6.04 -11.02 5.65
C GLU A 25 4.75 -10.22 5.61
N PHE A 26 4.23 -9.81 6.76
CA PHE A 26 3.05 -8.95 6.83
C PHE A 26 3.31 -7.59 6.17
N VAL A 27 4.46 -6.97 6.46
CA VAL A 27 4.84 -5.67 5.90
C VAL A 27 5.09 -5.75 4.40
N VAL A 28 5.77 -6.79 3.92
CA VAL A 28 5.95 -7.03 2.48
C VAL A 28 4.62 -7.38 1.80
N GLY A 29 3.74 -8.11 2.49
CA GLY A 29 2.39 -8.44 2.04
C GLY A 29 1.56 -7.19 1.74
N HIS A 30 1.71 -6.13 2.54
CA HIS A 30 1.10 -4.82 2.30
C HIS A 30 1.54 -4.15 0.98
N ILE A 31 2.49 -4.73 0.25
CA ILE A 31 2.96 -4.30 -1.06
C ILE A 31 2.76 -5.40 -2.12
N GLY A 32 2.41 -6.63 -1.73
CA GLY A 32 2.33 -7.80 -2.60
C GLY A 32 1.55 -7.59 -3.90
N PRO A 33 0.31 -7.04 -3.88
CA PRO A 33 -0.45 -6.76 -5.10
C PRO A 33 0.24 -5.79 -6.08
N ASP A 34 1.12 -4.93 -5.56
CA ASP A 34 1.93 -3.96 -6.30
C ASP A 34 3.28 -4.52 -6.76
N CYS A 35 3.55 -5.81 -6.56
CA CYS A 35 4.75 -6.49 -7.09
C CYS A 35 4.70 -6.78 -8.58
N GLY A 36 3.61 -6.44 -9.30
CA GLY A 36 3.61 -6.42 -10.76
C GLY A 36 4.64 -5.41 -11.29
N LEU A 37 5.52 -5.84 -12.20
CA LEU A 37 6.53 -4.96 -12.80
C LEU A 37 6.13 -4.55 -14.22
N PRO A 38 6.34 -3.29 -14.63
CA PRO A 38 6.13 -2.88 -15.99
C PRO A 38 7.18 -3.52 -16.91
N ASP A 39 6.70 -4.10 -18.00
CA ASP A 39 7.54 -4.52 -19.12
C ASP A 39 8.24 -3.30 -19.74
N LEU A 40 9.56 -3.38 -19.93
CA LEU A 40 10.37 -2.23 -20.36
C LEU A 40 10.05 -1.75 -21.78
N GLY A 41 9.56 -2.63 -22.67
CA GLY A 41 9.24 -2.27 -24.05
C GLY A 41 7.83 -1.75 -24.22
N THR A 42 6.86 -2.35 -23.51
CA THR A 42 5.43 -2.06 -23.68
C THR A 42 4.82 -1.20 -22.57
N GLY A 43 5.51 -1.07 -21.43
CA GLY A 43 4.99 -0.43 -20.22
C GLY A 43 3.88 -1.22 -19.52
N GLN A 44 3.48 -2.38 -20.03
CA GLN A 44 2.42 -3.19 -19.47
C GLN A 44 2.90 -3.94 -18.23
N PHE A 45 2.11 -3.90 -17.16
CA PHE A 45 2.44 -4.61 -15.92
C PHE A 45 2.26 -6.12 -16.08
N ARG A 46 3.25 -6.89 -15.60
CA ARG A 46 3.21 -8.35 -15.53
C ARG A 46 3.38 -8.80 -14.06
N PRO A 47 2.41 -9.52 -13.49
CA PRO A 47 1.05 -9.75 -13.99
C PRO A 47 0.24 -8.44 -14.08
N PRO A 48 -0.83 -8.40 -14.89
CA PRO A 48 -1.69 -7.23 -14.98
C PRO A 48 -2.48 -7.02 -13.69
N LYS A 49 -2.99 -5.80 -13.49
CA LYS A 49 -3.78 -5.45 -12.29
C LYS A 49 -5.09 -6.23 -12.15
N SER A 50 -5.64 -6.76 -13.23
CA SER A 50 -6.80 -7.67 -13.16
C SER A 50 -6.47 -8.97 -12.41
N VAL A 51 -5.20 -9.37 -12.39
CA VAL A 51 -4.71 -10.53 -11.62
C VAL A 51 -4.27 -10.10 -10.23
N THR A 52 -3.41 -9.08 -10.12
CA THR A 52 -2.81 -8.75 -8.80
C THR A 52 -3.75 -8.00 -7.87
N HIS A 53 -4.65 -7.18 -8.42
CA HIS A 53 -5.60 -6.36 -7.66
C HIS A 53 -7.05 -6.82 -7.83
N PHE A 54 -7.29 -7.94 -8.52
CA PHE A 54 -8.64 -8.41 -8.83
C PHE A 54 -9.51 -7.32 -9.48
N LEU A 55 -8.86 -6.44 -10.26
CA LEU A 55 -9.46 -5.26 -10.86
C LEU A 55 -10.37 -5.66 -12.04
N ASP A 56 -11.59 -5.13 -12.08
CA ASP A 56 -12.50 -5.33 -13.22
C ASP A 56 -12.37 -4.23 -14.30
N ALA A 57 -13.25 -4.30 -15.31
CA ALA A 57 -13.30 -3.33 -16.40
C ALA A 57 -13.70 -1.91 -15.93
N ASP A 58 -14.48 -1.82 -14.85
CA ASP A 58 -14.92 -0.57 -14.23
C ASP A 58 -13.89 0.00 -13.22
N LYS A 59 -12.73 -0.65 -13.11
CA LYS A 59 -11.63 -0.30 -12.20
C LYS A 59 -12.00 -0.43 -10.73
N MET A 60 -12.93 -1.34 -10.42
CA MET A 60 -13.29 -1.73 -9.07
C MET A 60 -12.41 -2.90 -8.61
N ILE A 61 -12.00 -2.86 -7.34
CA ILE A 61 -11.18 -3.89 -6.69
C ILE A 61 -12.10 -4.80 -5.90
N TYR A 62 -11.86 -6.10 -5.96
CA TYR A 62 -12.66 -7.11 -5.25
C TYR A 62 -11.80 -7.91 -4.27
N PRO A 63 -11.55 -7.40 -3.05
CA PRO A 63 -10.76 -8.08 -2.02
C PRO A 63 -11.28 -9.49 -1.69
N ASP A 64 -12.60 -9.71 -1.69
CA ASP A 64 -13.20 -11.02 -1.40
C ASP A 64 -12.76 -12.12 -2.37
N ARG A 65 -12.44 -11.76 -3.62
CA ARG A 65 -11.92 -12.71 -4.60
C ARG A 65 -10.49 -13.15 -4.26
N PHE A 66 -9.68 -12.25 -3.71
CA PHE A 66 -8.36 -12.61 -3.17
C PHE A 66 -8.50 -13.54 -1.98
N LEU A 67 -9.37 -13.18 -1.03
CA LEU A 67 -9.64 -13.97 0.16
C LEU A 67 -9.99 -15.41 -0.22
N LYS A 68 -11.01 -15.59 -1.08
CA LYS A 68 -11.44 -16.91 -1.56
C LYS A 68 -10.36 -17.68 -2.34
N ALA A 69 -9.49 -16.99 -3.05
CA ALA A 69 -8.47 -17.63 -3.88
C ALA A 69 -7.25 -18.11 -3.08
N PHE A 70 -6.86 -17.38 -2.03
CA PHE A 70 -5.57 -17.57 -1.37
C PHE A 70 -5.62 -17.84 0.12
N LEU A 71 -6.67 -17.39 0.83
CA LEU A 71 -6.85 -17.61 2.26
C LEU A 71 -7.97 -18.66 2.46
N PRO A 72 -7.64 -19.88 2.93
CA PRO A 72 -8.65 -20.90 3.16
C PRO A 72 -9.67 -20.47 4.23
N GLU A 73 -10.87 -21.05 4.18
CA GLU A 73 -11.86 -20.88 5.25
C GLU A 73 -11.28 -21.37 6.58
N GLY A 74 -11.45 -20.57 7.65
CA GLY A 74 -10.98 -20.89 8.99
C GLY A 74 -9.56 -20.43 9.33
N VAL A 75 -8.90 -19.62 8.50
CA VAL A 75 -7.67 -18.92 8.90
C VAL A 75 -8.00 -17.93 10.03
N ASP A 76 -7.36 -18.10 11.19
CA ASP A 76 -7.50 -17.19 12.32
C ASP A 76 -6.27 -16.27 12.47
N GLN A 77 -6.26 -15.37 13.46
CA GLN A 77 -5.08 -14.52 13.70
C GLN A 77 -3.88 -15.30 14.24
N ALA A 78 -4.06 -16.45 14.90
CA ALA A 78 -2.93 -17.26 15.35
C ALA A 78 -2.13 -17.78 14.16
N ASP A 79 -2.79 -18.03 13.03
CA ASP A 79 -2.14 -18.38 11.76
C ASP A 79 -1.35 -17.22 11.16
N ALA A 80 -1.59 -15.96 11.54
CA ALA A 80 -0.80 -14.82 11.06
C ALA A 80 0.66 -14.87 11.53
N MET A 81 1.02 -15.76 12.47
CA MET A 81 2.42 -16.05 12.80
C MET A 81 3.10 -16.96 11.77
N ASN A 82 2.35 -17.65 10.90
CA ASN A 82 2.91 -18.34 9.75
C ASN A 82 3.36 -17.31 8.69
N PRO A 83 4.61 -17.37 8.20
CA PRO A 83 5.13 -16.40 7.22
C PRO A 83 4.27 -16.25 5.96
N ARG A 84 3.82 -17.36 5.36
CA ARG A 84 2.98 -17.31 4.15
C ARG A 84 1.63 -16.69 4.46
N THR A 85 1.00 -17.07 5.58
CA THR A 85 -0.29 -16.49 5.98
C THR A 85 -0.18 -15.00 6.30
N ALA A 86 0.86 -14.57 7.02
CA ALA A 86 1.14 -13.16 7.29
C ALA A 86 1.22 -12.35 5.99
N PHE A 87 1.96 -12.85 5.00
CA PHE A 87 2.07 -12.22 3.69
C PHE A 87 0.71 -12.11 2.98
N LEU A 88 -0.09 -13.19 2.99
CA LEU A 88 -1.40 -13.19 2.34
C LEU A 88 -2.40 -12.26 3.04
N ILE A 89 -2.39 -12.20 4.38
CA ILE A 89 -3.19 -11.23 5.13
C ILE A 89 -2.75 -9.80 4.79
N GLY A 90 -1.45 -9.53 4.72
CA GLY A 90 -0.93 -8.23 4.27
C GLY A 90 -1.42 -7.86 2.86
N CYS A 91 -1.44 -8.82 1.93
CA CYS A 91 -1.97 -8.61 0.58
C CYS A 91 -3.46 -8.27 0.61
N TYR A 92 -4.24 -8.94 1.45
CA TYR A 92 -5.66 -8.64 1.61
C TYR A 92 -5.88 -7.24 2.21
N CYS A 93 -5.11 -6.87 3.23
CA CYS A 93 -5.12 -5.52 3.81
C CYS A 93 -4.74 -4.43 2.79
N HIS A 94 -3.80 -4.70 1.88
CA HIS A 94 -3.47 -3.81 0.77
C HIS A 94 -4.70 -3.55 -0.12
N LEU A 95 -5.39 -4.61 -0.55
CA LEU A 95 -6.56 -4.46 -1.43
C LEU A 95 -7.69 -3.67 -0.76
N LEU A 96 -7.96 -3.94 0.52
CA LEU A 96 -8.93 -3.18 1.31
C LEU A 96 -8.52 -1.70 1.45
N THR A 97 -7.24 -1.44 1.70
CA THR A 97 -6.70 -0.07 1.78
C THR A 97 -6.91 0.68 0.46
N ASP A 98 -6.70 0.02 -0.67
CA ASP A 98 -6.90 0.67 -1.97
C ASP A 98 -8.36 0.95 -2.30
N VAL A 99 -9.28 0.12 -1.85
CA VAL A 99 -10.73 0.41 -1.93
C VAL A 99 -11.05 1.68 -1.14
N GLU A 100 -10.61 1.77 0.11
CA GLU A 100 -10.80 2.96 0.96
C GLU A 100 -10.12 4.20 0.34
N TRP A 101 -8.94 4.03 -0.26
CA TRP A 101 -8.24 5.10 -0.95
C TRP A 101 -9.02 5.58 -2.17
N ILE A 102 -9.59 4.68 -2.98
CA ILE A 102 -10.43 5.05 -4.12
C ILE A 102 -11.63 5.90 -3.66
N GLU A 103 -12.25 5.55 -2.54
CA GLU A 103 -13.35 6.32 -1.96
C GLU A 103 -12.90 7.69 -1.44
N LEU A 104 -11.75 7.78 -0.76
CA LEU A 104 -11.14 9.06 -0.40
C LEU A 104 -10.94 9.93 -1.65
N GLN A 105 -10.37 9.37 -2.71
CA GLN A 105 -10.13 10.08 -3.96
C GLN A 105 -11.42 10.52 -4.64
N LYS A 106 -12.50 9.74 -4.56
CA LYS A 106 -13.83 10.13 -5.06
C LYS A 106 -14.38 11.33 -4.27
N ARG A 107 -14.20 11.38 -2.94
CA ARG A 107 -14.58 12.53 -2.11
C ARG A 107 -13.72 13.76 -2.46
N LYS A 108 -12.39 13.61 -2.49
CA LYS A 108 -11.44 14.67 -2.84
C LYS A 108 -11.69 15.30 -4.19
N ARG A 109 -12.10 14.51 -5.20
CA ARG A 109 -12.49 15.00 -6.52
C ARG A 109 -13.66 15.98 -6.52
N ARG A 110 -14.52 15.97 -5.49
CA ARG A 110 -15.67 16.87 -5.37
C ARG A 110 -15.33 18.18 -4.65
N GLU A 111 -14.14 18.29 -4.08
CA GLU A 111 -13.72 19.51 -3.38
C GLU A 111 -13.36 20.62 -4.37
N PRO A 112 -13.71 21.89 -4.09
CA PRO A 112 -13.45 23.00 -5.01
C PRO A 112 -11.99 23.13 -5.44
N ALA A 113 -11.04 22.87 -4.53
CA ALA A 113 -9.61 22.90 -4.84
C ALA A 113 -9.25 21.91 -5.94
N THR A 114 -9.73 20.66 -5.85
CA THR A 114 -9.47 19.62 -6.86
C THR A 114 -10.22 19.88 -8.17
N GLN A 115 -11.46 20.40 -8.09
CA GLN A 115 -12.26 20.76 -9.27
C GLN A 115 -11.62 21.88 -10.08
N ALA A 116 -10.93 22.82 -9.43
CA ALA A 116 -10.21 23.91 -10.10
C ALA A 116 -9.08 23.43 -11.02
N LEU A 117 -8.62 22.17 -10.88
CA LEU A 117 -7.63 21.55 -11.78
C LEU A 117 -8.27 20.72 -12.90
N GLU A 118 -9.59 20.58 -12.97
CA GLU A 118 -10.21 19.79 -14.02
C GLU A 118 -9.90 20.36 -15.41
N GLY A 119 -9.43 19.48 -16.31
CA GLY A 119 -9.00 19.86 -17.65
C GLY A 119 -7.59 20.44 -17.75
N THR A 120 -6.86 20.66 -16.65
CA THR A 120 -5.48 21.14 -16.72
C THR A 120 -4.52 19.98 -17.07
N PRO A 121 -3.50 20.21 -17.95
CA PRO A 121 -2.53 19.17 -18.30
C PRO A 121 -1.69 18.65 -17.13
N ASP A 122 -1.52 19.46 -16.09
CA ASP A 122 -0.69 19.20 -14.91
C ASP A 122 -1.47 18.67 -13.71
N ARG A 123 -2.78 18.42 -13.85
CA ARG A 123 -3.63 17.93 -12.75
C ARG A 123 -3.05 16.70 -12.07
N THR A 124 -2.64 15.70 -12.85
CA THR A 124 -2.14 14.43 -12.30
C THR A 124 -0.82 14.62 -11.56
N SER A 125 0.10 15.45 -12.06
CA SER A 125 1.37 15.69 -11.36
C SER A 125 1.12 16.43 -10.05
N ARG A 126 0.29 17.49 -10.04
CA ARG A 126 -0.04 18.24 -8.83
C ARG A 126 -0.68 17.38 -7.73
N LEU A 127 -1.65 16.53 -8.10
CA LEU A 127 -2.26 15.60 -7.13
C LEU A 127 -1.24 14.61 -6.56
N LYS A 128 -0.34 14.10 -7.41
CA LYS A 128 0.72 13.18 -6.98
C LYS A 128 1.77 13.86 -6.10
N SER A 129 2.07 15.13 -6.34
CA SER A 129 2.98 15.91 -5.50
C SER A 129 2.50 15.99 -4.06
N ASP A 130 1.20 16.16 -3.82
CA ASP A 130 0.64 16.09 -2.46
C ASP A 130 0.84 14.70 -1.83
N TRP A 131 0.58 13.63 -2.59
CA TRP A 131 0.66 12.27 -2.07
C TRP A 131 2.10 11.90 -1.71
N TYR A 132 3.05 12.10 -2.63
CA TYR A 132 4.45 11.76 -2.40
C TYR A 132 5.14 12.76 -1.48
N GLY A 133 4.76 14.03 -1.50
CA GLY A 133 5.22 15.02 -0.53
C GLY A 133 4.83 14.63 0.90
N ALA A 134 3.63 14.08 1.11
CA ALA A 134 3.21 13.58 2.41
C ALA A 134 3.99 12.33 2.85
N ASP A 135 4.35 11.45 1.90
CA ASP A 135 5.20 10.29 2.17
C ASP A 135 6.60 10.72 2.64
N PHE A 136 7.23 11.65 1.93
CA PHE A 136 8.58 12.12 2.25
C PHE A 136 8.64 12.94 3.53
N LEU A 137 7.65 13.80 3.77
CA LEU A 137 7.51 14.51 5.05
C LEU A 137 7.34 13.53 6.23
N TYR A 138 6.60 12.43 6.03
CA TYR A 138 6.47 11.40 7.05
C TYR A 138 7.82 10.70 7.31
N LEU A 139 8.54 10.32 6.26
CA LEU A 139 9.87 9.71 6.37
C LEU A 139 10.86 10.60 7.14
N GLU A 140 10.84 11.92 6.89
CA GLU A 140 11.68 12.90 7.59
C GLU A 140 11.34 12.97 9.08
N LYS A 141 10.04 13.01 9.41
CA LYS A 141 9.56 13.17 10.80
C LYS A 141 9.65 11.88 11.62
N GLU A 142 9.55 10.74 10.98
CA GLU A 142 9.49 9.42 11.62
C GLU A 142 10.60 8.49 11.08
N PRO A 143 11.89 8.78 11.33
CA PRO A 143 13.00 8.06 10.71
C PRO A 143 13.04 6.56 11.07
N ALA A 144 12.48 6.19 12.24
CA ALA A 144 12.41 4.81 12.72
C ALA A 144 11.08 4.10 12.39
N ASN A 145 10.37 4.52 11.34
CA ASN A 145 9.14 3.89 10.87
C ASN A 145 9.36 2.43 10.37
N ILE A 146 8.27 1.69 10.12
CA ILE A 146 8.35 0.28 9.69
C ILE A 146 9.12 0.06 8.39
N PHE A 147 9.05 1.01 7.44
CA PHE A 147 9.80 0.90 6.20
C PHE A 147 11.30 0.90 6.48
N THR A 148 11.80 1.84 7.29
CA THR A 148 13.23 1.91 7.64
C THR A 148 13.67 0.71 8.47
N ARG A 149 12.94 0.37 9.54
CA ARG A 149 13.37 -0.67 10.50
C ARG A 149 13.17 -2.11 10.01
N CYS A 150 12.31 -2.32 9.01
CA CYS A 150 11.93 -3.66 8.55
C CYS A 150 12.00 -3.80 7.02
N PHE A 151 11.18 -3.07 6.26
CA PHE A 151 11.06 -3.33 4.82
C PHE A 151 12.37 -3.11 4.06
N SER A 152 13.08 -2.01 4.33
CA SER A 152 14.31 -1.64 3.61
C SER A 152 15.50 -2.56 3.91
N SER A 153 15.43 -3.37 4.98
CA SER A 153 16.46 -4.33 5.37
C SER A 153 16.21 -5.75 4.86
N VAL A 154 15.07 -6.01 4.20
CA VAL A 154 14.80 -7.29 3.53
C VAL A 154 15.79 -7.47 2.37
N ARG A 155 16.41 -8.66 2.30
CA ARG A 155 17.43 -9.01 1.28
C ARG A 155 17.10 -10.27 0.50
N ASP A 156 16.39 -11.20 1.13
CA ASP A 156 15.92 -12.43 0.51
C ASP A 156 14.48 -12.66 0.97
N PHE A 157 13.56 -12.72 0.01
CA PHE A 157 12.14 -12.85 0.26
C PHE A 157 11.53 -13.85 -0.72
N PRO A 158 10.83 -14.88 -0.22
CA PRO A 158 10.27 -15.92 -1.07
C PRO A 158 9.05 -15.41 -1.86
N ASP A 159 8.84 -15.96 -3.05
CA ASP A 159 7.62 -15.69 -3.80
C ASP A 159 6.46 -16.53 -3.25
N TYR A 160 5.70 -15.98 -2.29
CA TYR A 160 4.56 -16.68 -1.67
C TYR A 160 3.33 -16.84 -2.56
N LEU A 161 3.29 -16.15 -3.71
CA LEU A 161 2.21 -16.18 -4.68
C LEU A 161 2.73 -16.59 -6.07
N ASP A 162 2.27 -17.74 -6.56
CA ASP A 162 2.64 -18.29 -7.87
C ASP A 162 2.15 -17.47 -9.07
N ILE A 163 1.38 -16.40 -8.83
CA ILE A 163 0.97 -15.47 -9.89
C ILE A 163 2.15 -14.65 -10.39
N PHE A 164 3.20 -14.48 -9.57
CA PHE A 164 4.37 -13.68 -9.93
C PHE A 164 5.46 -14.55 -10.56
N PRO A 165 6.17 -14.04 -11.58
CA PRO A 165 7.42 -14.63 -12.04
C PRO A 165 8.44 -14.80 -10.90
N PRO A 166 9.32 -15.82 -10.96
CA PRO A 166 10.34 -16.04 -9.94
C PRO A 166 11.24 -14.82 -9.67
N GLY A 167 11.46 -14.54 -8.39
CA GLY A 167 12.23 -13.43 -7.83
C GLY A 167 11.57 -12.06 -8.01
N GLN A 168 10.33 -11.98 -8.49
CA GLN A 168 9.72 -10.70 -8.80
C GLN A 168 9.35 -9.90 -7.55
N ILE A 169 8.94 -10.56 -6.46
CA ILE A 169 8.64 -9.86 -5.21
C ILE A 169 9.93 -9.19 -4.69
N GLN A 170 11.05 -9.92 -4.64
CA GLN A 170 12.34 -9.35 -4.22
C GLN A 170 12.76 -8.15 -5.08
N LYS A 171 12.63 -8.23 -6.41
CA LYS A 171 12.94 -7.10 -7.32
C LYS A 171 12.11 -5.85 -6.99
N GLN A 172 10.84 -6.02 -6.64
CA GLN A 172 10.00 -4.89 -6.25
C GLN A 172 10.41 -4.32 -4.89
N ILE A 173 10.75 -5.18 -3.92
CA ILE A 173 11.30 -4.74 -2.62
C ILE A 173 12.51 -3.85 -2.84
N ASP A 174 13.48 -4.30 -3.64
CA ASP A 174 14.70 -3.54 -3.96
C ASP A 174 14.36 -2.19 -4.62
N ARG A 175 13.41 -2.19 -5.56
CA ARG A 175 12.99 -0.97 -6.27
C ARG A 175 12.36 0.05 -5.32
N ILE A 176 11.48 -0.38 -4.43
CA ILE A 176 10.79 0.50 -3.48
C ILE A 176 11.77 0.99 -2.42
N ALA A 177 12.64 0.11 -1.92
CA ALA A 177 13.70 0.49 -1.00
C ALA A 177 14.60 1.56 -1.62
N ALA A 178 15.07 1.37 -2.86
CA ALA A 178 15.86 2.35 -3.58
C ALA A 178 15.12 3.67 -3.82
N TYR A 179 13.80 3.64 -4.08
CA TYR A 179 13.00 4.85 -4.28
C TYR A 179 12.98 5.75 -3.03
N TYR A 180 12.65 5.19 -1.86
CA TYR A 180 12.52 5.97 -0.62
C TYR A 180 13.85 6.25 0.10
N THR A 181 14.92 5.52 -0.23
CA THR A 181 16.27 5.79 0.32
C THR A 181 17.17 6.58 -0.64
N GLY A 182 16.76 6.71 -1.90
CA GLY A 182 17.53 7.39 -2.94
C GLY A 182 17.33 8.91 -2.98
N HIS A 183 17.97 9.54 -3.96
CA HIS A 183 17.95 10.99 -4.17
C HIS A 183 16.56 11.55 -4.56
N ALA A 184 15.58 10.70 -4.87
CA ALA A 184 14.18 11.13 -5.07
C ALA A 184 13.62 11.84 -3.84
N PHE A 185 14.04 11.39 -2.64
CA PHE A 185 13.75 12.05 -1.36
C PHE A 185 14.13 13.55 -1.36
N GLN A 186 15.21 13.92 -2.06
CA GLN A 186 15.73 15.29 -2.09
C GLN A 186 15.15 16.16 -3.21
N GLN A 187 14.60 15.58 -4.27
CA GLN A 187 14.06 16.33 -5.41
C GLN A 187 12.56 16.67 -5.25
N ASP A 188 11.79 15.79 -4.60
CA ASP A 188 10.34 15.95 -4.49
C ASP A 188 9.90 16.77 -3.26
N TRP A 189 10.78 16.95 -2.27
CA TRP A 189 10.51 17.69 -1.03
C TRP A 189 11.41 18.93 -0.91
N GLY A 190 10.85 20.09 -1.26
CA GLY A 190 11.31 21.37 -0.71
C GLY A 190 10.41 21.70 0.47
N GLY A 191 10.97 21.95 1.66
CA GLY A 191 10.21 22.13 2.91
C GLY A 191 9.09 23.19 2.92
N ASP A 192 9.00 24.00 1.86
CA ASP A 192 7.95 25.00 1.61
C ASP A 192 6.83 24.50 0.66
N TYR A 193 6.72 23.19 0.42
CA TYR A 193 5.66 22.62 -0.43
C TYR A 193 4.27 22.86 0.18
N GLU A 194 3.39 23.50 -0.59
CA GLU A 194 2.02 23.78 -0.20
C GLU A 194 1.09 22.62 -0.60
N PHE A 195 0.59 21.88 0.39
CA PHE A 195 -0.42 20.84 0.18
C PHE A 195 -1.81 21.46 -0.06
N ARG A 196 -2.44 21.15 -1.19
CA ARG A 196 -3.69 21.81 -1.63
C ARG A 196 -4.88 20.87 -1.79
N PHE A 197 -4.64 19.58 -1.96
CA PHE A 197 -5.64 18.57 -2.31
C PHE A 197 -5.71 17.45 -1.28
N LEU A 198 -4.56 17.05 -0.74
CA LEU A 198 -4.47 16.08 0.33
C LEU A 198 -3.29 16.43 1.25
N SER A 199 -3.62 16.87 2.46
CA SER A 199 -2.62 17.24 3.46
C SER A 199 -1.99 16.01 4.15
N PRO A 200 -0.82 16.17 4.77
CA PRO A 200 -0.22 15.15 5.63
C PRO A 200 -1.13 14.73 6.79
N GLN A 201 -1.88 15.68 7.35
CA GLN A 201 -2.83 15.45 8.45
C GLN A 201 -4.02 14.59 7.99
N GLU A 202 -4.57 14.88 6.81
CA GLU A 202 -5.65 14.06 6.23
C GLU A 202 -5.15 12.66 5.87
N THR A 203 -3.92 12.55 5.36
CA THR A 203 -3.30 11.24 5.11
C THR A 203 -3.10 10.47 6.42
N ALA A 204 -2.69 11.14 7.50
CA ALA A 204 -2.59 10.52 8.83
C ALA A 204 -3.94 10.08 9.39
N ALA A 205 -4.98 10.90 9.24
CA ALA A 205 -6.34 10.53 9.61
C ALA A 205 -6.84 9.31 8.82
N PHE A 206 -6.59 9.28 7.51
CA PHE A 206 -6.89 8.13 6.66
C PHE A 206 -6.19 6.86 7.14
N VAL A 207 -4.88 6.91 7.39
CA VAL A 207 -4.11 5.79 7.93
C VAL A 207 -4.73 5.30 9.24
N HIS A 208 -5.08 6.23 10.13
CA HIS A 208 -5.66 5.88 11.42
C HIS A 208 -7.01 5.19 11.33
N GLU A 209 -7.92 5.76 10.54
CA GLU A 209 -9.26 5.22 10.30
C GLU A 209 -9.18 3.84 9.64
N VAL A 210 -8.40 3.71 8.56
CA VAL A 210 -8.30 2.46 7.81
C VAL A 210 -7.62 1.37 8.62
N ALA A 211 -6.52 1.64 9.32
CA ALA A 211 -5.91 0.66 10.21
C ALA A 211 -6.90 0.16 11.27
N GLY A 212 -7.70 1.05 11.86
CA GLY A 212 -8.76 0.68 12.80
C GLY A 212 -9.84 -0.22 12.18
N LYS A 213 -10.31 0.11 10.97
CA LYS A 213 -11.26 -0.74 10.22
C LYS A 213 -10.69 -2.12 9.95
N LEU A 214 -9.45 -2.20 9.44
CA LEU A 214 -8.79 -3.47 9.12
C LEU A 214 -8.63 -4.34 10.36
N LEU A 215 -8.19 -3.77 11.49
CA LEU A 215 -8.12 -4.49 12.77
C LEU A 215 -9.48 -5.05 13.19
N GLY A 216 -10.53 -4.23 13.08
CA GLY A 216 -11.90 -4.67 13.38
C GLY A 216 -12.36 -5.84 12.51
N MET A 217 -12.01 -5.82 11.22
CA MET A 217 -12.28 -6.92 10.29
C MET A 217 -11.48 -8.17 10.65
N MET A 218 -10.18 -8.04 10.96
CA MET A 218 -9.33 -9.17 11.34
C MET A 218 -9.83 -9.84 12.62
N SER A 219 -10.28 -9.08 13.62
CA SER A 219 -10.87 -9.64 14.85
C SER A 219 -12.27 -10.24 14.65
N ALA A 220 -12.99 -9.85 13.59
CA ALA A 220 -14.27 -10.47 13.27
C ALA A 220 -14.10 -11.84 12.59
N MET A 221 -13.04 -12.02 11.79
CA MET A 221 -12.71 -13.31 11.19
C MET A 221 -12.35 -14.39 12.24
N GLU A 222 -11.86 -14.00 13.42
CA GLU A 222 -11.59 -14.94 14.53
C GLU A 222 -12.86 -15.56 15.15
N ARG A 223 -14.02 -14.93 14.98
CA ARG A 223 -15.27 -15.29 15.69
C ARG A 223 -16.26 -16.06 14.84
N GLY A 224 -15.97 -16.26 13.55
CA GLY A 224 -16.82 -17.00 12.60
C GLY A 224 -16.28 -18.40 12.37
#